data_AF-A0A917NEN7-F1
#
_entry.id   AF-A0A917NEN7-F1
#
_cell.length_a   1.000
_cell.length_b   1.000
_cell.length_c   1.000
_cell.angle_alpha   90.00
_cell.angle_beta   90.00
_cell.angle_gamma   90.00
#
_symmetry.space_group_name_H-M   'P 1'
#
loop_
_entity.id
_entity.type
_entity.pdbx_description
1 polymer ?
#
loop_
_entity_poly.entity_id
_entity_poly.type
_entity_poly.pdbx_seq_one_letter_code
_entity_poly.pdbx_strand_id
1 'polypeptide(L)'
;MSHIEQFCESAIAKGDGTSLNDSEHFDKMQEAITHIKELPNLIPLLNHKNEWVVCWTASHLLANGYSSEALKSLNKLATGSGIASFSADITIQEYKRGCFKSPFG
;
A
#
# COMPACT_ATOMS: atom_id res chain seq x y z
N MET A 1 -0.77 14.05 -14.91
CA MET A 1 -1.02 13.28 -13.67
C MET A 1 0.32 13.07 -13.00
N SER A 2 0.41 13.33 -11.70
CA SER A 2 1.61 13.04 -10.91
C SER A 2 1.76 11.54 -10.65
N HIS A 3 2.97 11.08 -10.33
CA HIS A 3 3.19 9.68 -9.97
C HIS A 3 2.40 9.27 -8.71
N ILE A 4 2.20 10.19 -7.75
CA ILE A 4 1.37 9.92 -6.56
C ILE A 4 -0.09 9.68 -6.95
N GLU A 5 -0.66 10.50 -7.84
CA GLU A 5 -2.03 10.31 -8.33
C GLU A 5 -2.18 9.00 -9.10
N GLN A 6 -1.24 8.69 -10.01
CA GLN A 6 -1.23 7.43 -10.75
C GLN A 6 -1.16 6.22 -9.83
N PHE A 7 -0.31 6.29 -8.80
CA PHE A 7 -0.21 5.27 -7.78
C PHE A 7 -1.55 5.07 -7.06
N CYS A 8 -2.20 6.16 -6.63
CA CYS A 8 -3.47 6.08 -5.91
C CYS A 8 -4.59 5.49 -6.78
N GLU A 9 -4.75 5.94 -8.02
CA GLU A 9 -5.77 5.42 -8.93
C GLU A 9 -5.57 3.93 -9.21
N SER A 10 -4.33 3.53 -9.48
CA SER A 10 -3.98 2.13 -9.76
C SER A 10 -4.17 1.24 -8.53
N ALA A 11 -3.81 1.73 -7.34
CA ALA A 11 -4.03 1.04 -6.07
C ALA A 11 -5.53 0.80 -5.80
N ILE A 12 -6.38 1.80 -6.08
CA ILE A 12 -7.83 1.68 -5.95
C ILE A 12 -8.36 0.65 -6.93
N ALA A 13 -8.01 0.76 -8.22
CA ALA A 13 -8.50 -0.14 -9.26
C ALA A 13 -8.04 -1.60 -9.04
N LYS A 14 -6.80 -1.79 -8.59
CA LYS A 14 -6.25 -3.10 -8.21
C LYS A 14 -7.00 -3.71 -7.03
N GLY A 15 -7.32 -2.89 -6.03
CA GLY A 15 -7.97 -3.33 -4.81
C GLY A 15 -9.47 -3.59 -4.94
N ASP A 16 -10.15 -2.88 -5.85
CA ASP A 16 -11.57 -3.09 -6.13
C ASP A 16 -11.84 -4.51 -6.69
N GLY A 17 -10.87 -5.10 -7.39
CA GLY A 17 -10.93 -6.48 -7.85
C GLY A 17 -12.02 -6.76 -8.91
N THR A 18 -12.69 -5.72 -9.39
CA THR A 18 -13.75 -5.78 -10.41
C THR A 18 -13.20 -5.70 -11.83
N SER A 19 -11.95 -5.26 -11.99
CA SER A 19 -11.29 -5.08 -13.27
C SER A 19 -10.68 -6.38 -13.78
N LEU A 20 -10.92 -6.70 -15.07
CA LEU A 20 -10.24 -7.80 -15.76
C LEU A 20 -8.72 -7.56 -15.94
N ASN A 21 -8.27 -6.31 -15.78
CA ASN A 21 -6.89 -5.88 -15.98
C ASN A 21 -6.11 -5.75 -14.66
N ASP A 22 -6.32 -6.67 -13.74
CA ASP A 22 -5.73 -6.65 -12.40
C ASP A 22 -4.19 -6.52 -12.41
N SER A 23 -3.52 -7.26 -13.30
CA SER A 23 -2.07 -7.19 -13.47
C SER A 23 -1.60 -5.84 -13.99
N GLU A 24 -2.32 -5.24 -14.93
CA GLU A 24 -1.97 -3.93 -15.50
C GLU A 24 -2.03 -2.82 -14.45
N HIS A 25 -3.02 -2.88 -13.55
CA HIS A 25 -3.11 -1.95 -12.43
C HIS A 25 -1.96 -2.12 -11.44
N PHE A 26 -1.52 -3.36 -11.22
CA PHE A 26 -0.33 -3.60 -10.40
C PHE A 26 0.93 -3.01 -11.06
N ASP A 27 1.13 -3.25 -12.36
CA ASP A 27 2.30 -2.75 -13.09
C ASP A 27 2.34 -1.22 -13.09
N LYS A 28 1.21 -0.55 -13.32
CA LYS A 28 1.11 0.93 -13.25
C LYS A 28 1.38 1.46 -11.85
N MET A 29 0.93 0.76 -10.81
CA MET A 29 1.19 1.11 -9.42
C MET A 29 2.69 0.98 -9.10
N GLN A 30 3.32 -0.11 -9.55
CA GLN A 30 4.76 -0.36 -9.38
C GLN A 30 5.62 0.67 -10.14
N GLU A 31 5.27 0.96 -11.40
CA GLU A 31 5.92 2.00 -12.18
C GLU A 31 5.80 3.36 -11.48
N ALA A 32 4.60 3.72 -11.02
CA ALA A 32 4.39 5.00 -10.37
C ALA A 32 5.24 5.14 -9.09
N ILE A 33 5.24 4.13 -8.21
CA ILE A 33 5.95 4.23 -6.93
C ILE A 33 7.47 4.23 -7.09
N THR A 34 8.02 3.54 -8.10
CA THR A 34 9.48 3.57 -8.38
C THR A 34 9.97 4.94 -8.85
N HIS A 35 9.08 5.76 -9.42
CA HIS A 35 9.41 7.15 -9.79
C HIS A 35 9.29 8.15 -8.61
N ILE A 36 8.74 7.73 -7.47
CA ILE A 36 8.64 8.55 -6.25
C ILE A 36 9.92 8.39 -5.43
N LYS A 37 10.90 9.26 -5.68
CA LYS A 37 12.23 9.20 -5.03
C LYS A 37 12.20 9.51 -3.53
N GLU A 38 11.28 10.37 -3.12
CA GLU A 38 11.18 10.84 -1.74
C GLU A 38 10.07 10.06 -1.02
N LEU A 39 10.44 8.97 -0.37
CA LEU A 39 9.53 8.15 0.44
C LEU A 39 8.72 8.97 1.47
N PRO A 40 9.25 10.04 2.10
CA PRO A 40 8.45 10.89 2.97
C PRO A 40 7.21 11.50 2.30
N ASN A 41 7.21 11.69 0.98
CA ASN A 41 6.04 12.19 0.24
C ASN A 41 4.87 11.19 0.21
N LEU A 42 5.11 9.93 0.59
CA LEU A 42 4.07 8.90 0.71
C LEU A 42 3.40 8.92 2.09
N ILE A 43 4.00 9.54 3.11
CA ILE A 43 3.46 9.59 4.47
C ILE A 43 2.02 10.14 4.52
N PRO A 44 1.64 11.20 3.77
CA PRO A 44 0.26 11.67 3.75
C PRO A 44 -0.76 10.60 3.31
N LEU A 45 -0.35 9.67 2.45
CA LEU A 45 -1.24 8.61 1.93
C LEU A 45 -1.58 7.54 2.98
N LEU A 46 -0.83 7.47 4.09
CA LEU A 46 -1.16 6.61 5.23
C LEU A 46 -2.51 6.95 5.88
N ASN A 47 -3.04 8.15 5.62
CA ASN A 47 -4.36 8.60 6.06
C ASN A 47 -5.33 8.81 4.90
N HIS A 48 -5.06 8.21 3.74
CA HIS A 48 -5.92 8.34 2.57
C HIS A 48 -7.32 7.76 2.83
N LYS A 49 -8.34 8.33 2.18
CA LYS A 49 -9.75 7.91 2.34
C LYS A 49 -10.04 6.48 1.85
N ASN A 50 -9.23 5.98 0.94
CA ASN A 50 -9.36 4.65 0.37
C ASN A 50 -8.37 3.68 1.04
N GLU A 51 -8.91 2.59 1.54
CA GLU A 51 -8.20 1.56 2.31
C GLU A 51 -7.06 0.90 1.53
N TRP A 52 -7.22 0.68 0.22
CA TRP A 52 -6.19 0.06 -0.60
C TRP A 52 -4.98 0.97 -0.79
N VAL A 53 -5.20 2.27 -0.98
CA VAL A 53 -4.10 3.25 -0.99
C VAL A 53 -3.33 3.19 0.32
N VAL A 54 -4.02 3.18 1.45
CA VAL A 54 -3.39 3.06 2.78
C VAL A 54 -2.61 1.75 2.90
N CYS A 55 -3.21 0.62 2.51
CA CYS A 55 -2.59 -0.70 2.62
C CYS A 55 -1.30 -0.81 1.80
N TRP A 56 -1.33 -0.41 0.51
CA TRP A 56 -0.17 -0.48 -0.36
C TRP A 56 0.93 0.50 0.04
N THR A 57 0.57 1.74 0.37
CA THR A 57 1.56 2.72 0.85
C THR A 57 2.20 2.27 2.16
N ALA A 58 1.41 1.83 3.13
CA ALA A 58 1.96 1.39 4.41
C ALA A 58 2.83 0.15 4.24
N SER A 59 2.45 -0.80 3.38
CA SER A 59 3.28 -1.97 3.06
C SER A 59 4.63 -1.56 2.47
N HIS A 60 4.66 -0.62 1.53
CA HIS A 60 5.92 -0.15 0.95
C HIS A 60 6.78 0.62 1.96
N LEU A 61 6.18 1.54 2.72
CA LEU A 61 6.88 2.30 3.76
C LEU A 61 7.44 1.39 4.87
N LEU A 62 6.69 0.35 5.24
CA LEU A 62 7.11 -0.65 6.23
C LEU A 62 8.38 -1.40 5.79
N ALA A 63 8.46 -1.79 4.51
CA ALA A 63 9.64 -2.44 3.94
C ALA A 63 10.85 -1.51 3.83
N ASN A 64 10.65 -0.19 3.81
CA ASN A 64 11.69 0.83 3.65
C ASN A 64 12.06 1.55 4.97
N GLY A 65 11.73 0.97 6.13
CA GLY A 65 12.19 1.46 7.43
C GLY A 65 11.29 2.50 8.12
N TYR A 66 10.16 2.88 7.52
CA TYR A 66 9.18 3.79 8.13
C TYR A 66 8.16 3.01 8.98
N SER A 67 8.67 2.12 9.83
CA SER A 67 7.87 1.07 10.47
C SER A 67 6.85 1.62 11.46
N SER A 68 7.16 2.72 12.17
CA SER A 68 6.28 3.30 13.19
C SER A 68 4.96 3.81 12.58
N GLU A 69 5.06 4.68 11.57
CA GLU A 69 3.93 5.30 10.89
C GLU A 69 3.14 4.27 10.08
N ALA A 70 3.85 3.37 9.39
CA ALA A 70 3.23 2.31 8.60
C ALA A 70 2.46 1.32 9.47
N LEU A 71 3.05 0.82 10.57
CA LEU A 71 2.37 -0.10 11.48
C LEU A 71 1.19 0.56 12.15
N LYS A 72 1.28 1.83 12.56
CA LYS A 72 0.12 2.55 13.14
C LYS A 72 -1.07 2.54 12.18
N SER A 73 -0.81 2.79 10.90
CA SER A 73 -1.84 2.87 9.87
C SER A 73 -2.40 1.50 9.50
N LEU A 74 -1.53 0.49 9.37
CA LEU A 74 -1.94 -0.91 9.15
C LEU A 74 -2.74 -1.46 10.32
N ASN A 75 -2.33 -1.22 11.57
CA ASN A 75 -3.07 -1.68 12.74
C ASN A 75 -4.47 -1.03 12.79
N LYS A 76 -4.57 0.27 12.45
CA LYS A 76 -5.87 0.93 12.32
C LYS A 76 -6.73 0.27 11.24
N LEU A 77 -6.15 0.03 10.06
CA LEU A 77 -6.85 -0.59 8.94
C LEU A 77 -7.30 -2.03 9.24
N ALA A 78 -6.48 -2.79 9.98
CA ALA A 78 -6.77 -4.17 10.38
C ALA A 78 -7.96 -4.28 11.36
N THR A 79 -8.35 -3.19 12.05
CA THR A 79 -9.58 -3.19 12.88
C THR A 79 -10.87 -3.09 12.07
N GLY A 80 -10.76 -2.78 10.77
CA GLY A 80 -11.91 -2.71 9.86
C GLY A 80 -12.44 -4.08 9.44
N SER A 81 -13.29 -4.07 8.44
CA SER A 81 -13.86 -5.27 7.82
C SER A 81 -13.62 -5.24 6.32
N GLY A 82 -13.33 -6.39 5.72
CA GLY A 82 -13.14 -6.52 4.28
C GLY A 82 -11.73 -6.96 3.92
N ILE A 83 -11.47 -7.00 2.62
CA ILE A 83 -10.24 -7.60 2.08
C ILE A 83 -9.02 -6.73 2.42
N ALA A 84 -9.14 -5.39 2.37
CA ALA A 84 -8.05 -4.49 2.74
C ALA A 84 -7.63 -4.64 4.21
N SER A 85 -8.59 -4.78 5.13
CA SER A 85 -8.31 -5.07 6.56
C SER A 85 -7.61 -6.42 6.74
N PHE A 86 -8.07 -7.46 6.03
CA PHE A 86 -7.40 -8.76 6.02
C PHE A 86 -5.96 -8.67 5.49
N SER A 87 -5.74 -7.98 4.37
CA SER A 87 -4.41 -7.75 3.79
C SER A 87 -3.49 -6.99 4.74
N ALA A 88 -4.02 -6.02 5.49
CA ALA A 88 -3.27 -5.29 6.51
C ALA A 88 -2.83 -6.20 7.66
N ASP A 89 -3.70 -7.09 8.14
CA ASP A 89 -3.35 -8.04 9.19
C ASP A 89 -2.26 -9.02 8.75
N ILE A 90 -2.39 -9.59 7.53
CA ILE A 90 -1.35 -10.47 6.96
C ILE A 90 0.00 -9.74 6.84
N THR A 91 -0.02 -8.48 6.38
CA THR A 91 1.18 -7.65 6.25
C THR A 91 1.87 -7.44 7.61
N ILE A 92 1.10 -7.12 8.65
CA ILE A 92 1.62 -6.97 10.02
C ILE A 92 2.22 -8.31 10.51
N GLN A 93 1.55 -9.43 10.27
CA GLN A 93 2.02 -10.75 10.69
C GLN A 93 3.35 -11.13 10.02
N GLU A 94 3.44 -10.96 8.70
CA GLU A 94 4.67 -11.26 7.94
C GLU A 94 5.84 -10.34 8.34
N TYR A 95 5.54 -9.07 8.65
CA TYR A 95 6.55 -8.15 9.16
C TYR A 95 7.08 -8.59 10.53
N LYS A 96 6.20 -8.96 11.45
CA LYS A 96 6.58 -9.48 12.77
C LYS A 96 7.39 -10.78 12.70
N ARG A 97 7.18 -11.59 11.67
CA ARG A 97 7.96 -12.82 11.40
C ARG A 97 9.36 -12.53 10.83
N GLY A 98 9.63 -11.30 10.41
CA GLY A 98 10.89 -10.93 9.75
C GLY A 98 10.99 -11.42 8.30
N CYS A 99 9.87 -11.85 7.69
CA CYS A 99 9.83 -12.37 6.32
C CYS A 99 9.29 -11.35 5.31
N PHE A 100 8.84 -10.19 5.78
CA PHE A 100 8.21 -9.18 4.94
C PHE A 100 9.18 -8.49 3.99
N LYS A 101 8.76 -8.37 2.73
CA LYS A 101 9.48 -7.66 1.67
C LYS A 101 8.55 -6.63 1.03
N SER A 102 9.14 -5.64 0.37
CA SER A 102 8.40 -4.65 -0.42
C SER A 102 7.47 -5.37 -1.41
N PRO A 103 6.19 -4.98 -1.50
CA PRO A 103 5.30 -5.52 -2.51
C PRO A 103 5.73 -5.17 -3.94
N PHE A 104 6.62 -4.20 -4.11
CA PHE A 104 7.04 -3.66 -5.41
C PHE A 104 8.41 -4.15 -5.88
N GLY A 105 8.97 -5.17 -5.22
CA GLY A 105 10.37 -5.58 -5.40
C GLY A 105 11.30 -4.87 -4.44
#